data_AF-A0A7W0GA58-F1
#
_entry.id   AF-A0A7W0GA58-F1
#
_cell.length_a   1.000
_cell.length_b   1.000
_cell.length_c   1.000
_cell.angle_alpha   90.00
_cell.angle_beta   90.00
_cell.angle_gamma   90.00
#
_symmetry.space_group_name_H-M   'P 1'
#
loop_
_entity.id
_entity.type
_entity.pdbx_description
1 polymer ?
#
loop_
_entity_poly.entity_id
_entity_poly.type
_entity_poly.pdbx_seq_one_letter_code
_entity_poly.pdbx_strand_id
1 'polypeptide(L)'
;EYEPGRRIVFEFSPEGGLSGTHGFELEALGPDRSRLTHFLTAETSRWMRPIVPILIGSHDAMLETAFDRAELEATGRLHRATRIPRWLRIANGIVVALGRALGKLPPSAGRPTDRPPLGYRMFRPARIVVPAALGAVAAIHAAWALGWRWPGGTDEALAERVVGAGAEFPPEPLVWAVAAGVGAAATVVAAVGAGRRERFLPAAAWCVAGLLIARGALSIPIDLISGLDSTYAQLDLALYSPLCIALGLGAAVVARGPRPSHKRQSEWSAATN
;
A
#
# COMPACT_ATOMS: atom_id res chain seq x y z
N GLU A 1 7.72 -2.22 37.50
CA GLU A 1 8.16 -3.29 38.42
C GLU A 1 9.44 -3.92 37.88
N TYR A 2 10.43 -4.21 38.72
CA TYR A 2 11.67 -4.83 38.27
C TYR A 2 12.22 -5.80 39.31
N GLU A 3 12.40 -7.06 38.88
CA GLU A 3 13.03 -8.13 39.62
C GLU A 3 14.21 -8.67 38.80
N PRO A 4 15.47 -8.43 39.24
CA PRO A 4 16.65 -8.85 38.50
C PRO A 4 16.64 -10.34 38.15
N GLY A 5 16.93 -10.66 36.89
CA GLY A 5 17.00 -12.04 36.40
C GLY A 5 15.65 -12.77 36.33
N ARG A 6 14.53 -12.10 36.61
CA ARG A 6 13.22 -12.74 36.67
C ARG A 6 12.12 -11.98 35.92
N ARG A 7 11.95 -10.67 36.16
CA ARG A 7 10.79 -9.94 35.63
C ARG A 7 11.05 -8.45 35.46
N ILE A 8 10.49 -7.88 34.40
CA ILE A 8 10.41 -6.44 34.22
C ILE A 8 9.05 -6.07 33.65
N VAL A 9 8.39 -5.07 34.25
CA VAL A 9 7.06 -4.59 33.83
C VAL A 9 7.07 -3.08 33.74
N PHE A 10 6.62 -2.59 32.60
CA PHE A 10 6.39 -1.20 32.26
C PHE A 10 4.89 -0.92 32.25
N GLU A 11 4.53 0.30 32.62
CA GLU A 11 3.16 0.81 32.53
C GLU A 11 3.07 1.80 31.38
N PHE A 12 1.99 1.72 30.60
CA PHE A 12 1.78 2.65 29.49
C PHE A 12 1.39 4.04 30.00
N SER A 13 1.97 5.08 29.39
CA SER A 13 1.56 6.45 29.65
C SER A 13 0.14 6.68 29.09
N PRO A 14 -0.78 7.28 29.88
CA PRO A 14 -2.16 7.51 29.45
C PRO A 14 -2.27 8.47 28.24
N GLU A 15 -1.25 9.27 27.96
CA GLU A 15 -1.24 10.22 26.82
C GLU A 15 -1.21 9.52 25.46
N GLY A 16 -0.75 8.26 25.40
CA GLY A 16 -0.64 7.48 24.17
C GLY A 16 -1.93 6.79 23.71
N GLY A 17 -3.03 6.93 24.46
CA GLY A 17 -4.31 6.27 24.17
C GLY A 17 -4.38 4.79 24.57
N LEU A 18 -3.27 4.19 24.99
CA LEU A 18 -3.16 2.85 25.56
C LEU A 18 -3.06 2.96 27.09
N SER A 19 -3.85 2.18 27.82
CA SER A 19 -3.75 2.07 29.28
C SER A 19 -3.51 0.62 29.66
N GLY A 20 -2.47 0.34 30.44
CA GLY A 20 -2.17 -1.02 30.88
C GLY A 20 -0.67 -1.27 31.07
N THR A 21 -0.27 -2.54 30.98
CA THR A 21 1.09 -3.00 31.27
C THR A 21 1.72 -3.78 30.13
N HIS A 22 3.04 -3.70 30.06
CA HIS A 22 3.88 -4.39 29.09
C HIS A 22 5.11 -4.92 29.81
N GLY A 23 5.40 -6.21 29.72
CA GLY A 23 6.51 -6.78 30.46
C GLY A 23 7.12 -8.03 29.85
N PHE A 24 8.17 -8.48 30.50
CA PHE A 24 8.88 -9.71 30.21
C PHE A 24 9.10 -10.51 31.50
N GLU A 25 9.01 -11.83 31.39
CA GLU A 25 9.30 -12.78 32.46
C GLU A 25 10.30 -13.81 31.98
N LEU A 26 11.25 -14.16 32.84
CA LEU A 26 12.26 -15.19 32.59
C LEU A 26 12.04 -16.36 33.55
N GLU A 27 11.83 -17.54 32.99
CA GLU A 27 11.65 -18.80 33.71
C GLU A 27 12.82 -19.74 33.40
N ALA A 28 13.49 -20.28 34.42
CA ALA A 28 14.50 -21.31 34.24
C ALA A 28 13.83 -22.67 33.99
N LEU A 29 14.10 -23.30 32.86
CA LEU A 29 13.58 -24.62 32.49
C LEU A 29 14.60 -25.75 32.72
N GLY A 30 15.84 -25.39 33.08
CA GLY A 30 16.95 -26.31 33.32
C GLY A 30 18.29 -25.56 33.32
N PRO A 31 19.43 -26.27 33.50
CA PRO A 31 20.75 -25.65 33.62
C PRO A 31 21.17 -24.84 32.37
N ASP A 32 20.77 -25.27 31.17
CA ASP A 32 21.10 -24.61 29.90
C ASP A 32 19.87 -24.11 29.14
N ARG A 33 18.73 -23.97 29.83
CA ARG A 33 17.46 -23.62 29.18
C ARG A 33 16.66 -22.64 30.02
N SER A 34 16.25 -21.55 29.40
CA SER A 34 15.30 -20.60 29.94
C SER A 34 14.17 -20.33 28.95
N ARG A 35 13.05 -19.84 29.46
CA ARG A 35 11.93 -19.31 28.68
C ARG A 35 11.77 -17.85 29.01
N LEU A 36 11.85 -17.01 27.98
CA LEU A 36 11.50 -15.61 28.05
C LEU A 36 10.07 -15.45 27.53
N THR A 37 9.15 -15.04 28.39
CA THR A 37 7.76 -14.76 28.04
C THR A 37 7.58 -13.25 27.95
N HIS A 38 7.04 -12.78 26.83
CA HIS A 38 6.58 -11.42 26.68
C HIS A 38 5.06 -11.38 26.88
N PHE A 39 4.57 -10.36 27.59
CA PHE A 39 3.14 -10.14 27.76
C PHE A 39 2.81 -8.66 27.62
N LEU A 40 1.60 -8.40 27.13
CA LEU A 40 1.05 -7.06 27.00
C LEU A 40 -0.44 -7.14 27.33
N THR A 41 -0.84 -6.36 28.32
CA THR A 41 -2.23 -6.21 28.73
C THR A 41 -2.56 -4.74 28.61
N ALA A 42 -3.35 -4.37 27.60
CA ALA A 42 -3.69 -2.98 27.37
C ALA A 42 -5.16 -2.80 26.95
N GLU A 43 -5.78 -1.78 27.50
CA GLU A 43 -7.04 -1.22 27.02
C GLU A 43 -6.75 -0.11 26.02
N THR A 44 -7.48 -0.12 24.89
CA THR A 44 -7.31 0.85 23.82
C THR A 44 -8.47 1.85 23.80
N SER A 45 -8.16 3.14 23.72
CA SER A 45 -9.14 4.20 23.46
C SER A 45 -9.96 3.94 22.18
N ARG A 46 -11.17 4.53 22.10
CA ARG A 46 -12.11 4.28 21.00
C ARG A 46 -11.55 4.63 19.61
N TRP A 47 -10.74 5.68 19.52
CA TRP A 47 -10.18 6.14 18.24
C TRP A 47 -9.04 5.25 17.73
N MET A 48 -8.38 4.48 18.61
CA MET A 48 -7.31 3.56 18.20
C MET A 48 -7.82 2.23 17.68
N ARG A 49 -9.05 1.82 18.03
CA ARG A 49 -9.66 0.55 17.61
C ARG A 49 -9.47 0.18 16.12
N PRO A 50 -9.65 1.10 15.14
CA PRO A 50 -9.40 0.75 13.74
C PRO A 50 -7.93 0.41 13.42
N ILE A 51 -6.96 0.89 14.20
CA ILE A 51 -5.52 0.73 13.96
C ILE A 51 -4.94 -0.43 14.79
N VAL A 52 -5.65 -0.90 15.81
CA VAL A 52 -5.21 -2.00 16.71
C VAL A 52 -4.69 -3.24 15.97
N PRO A 53 -5.36 -3.79 14.94
CA PRO A 53 -4.84 -4.96 14.23
C PRO A 53 -3.46 -4.72 13.58
N ILE A 54 -3.21 -3.50 13.11
CA ILE A 54 -1.93 -3.11 12.51
C ILE A 54 -0.86 -2.99 13.59
N LEU A 55 -1.19 -2.37 14.73
CA LEU A 55 -0.30 -2.22 15.88
C LEU A 55 0.14 -3.58 16.43
N ILE A 56 -0.83 -4.49 16.67
CA ILE A 56 -0.55 -5.86 17.16
C ILE A 56 0.39 -6.57 16.19
N GLY A 57 0.04 -6.62 14.89
CA GLY A 57 0.88 -7.32 13.92
C GLY A 57 2.28 -6.72 13.75
N SER A 58 2.41 -5.39 13.88
CA SER A 58 3.72 -4.72 13.83
C SER A 58 4.56 -5.02 15.06
N HIS A 59 3.94 -4.95 16.24
CA HIS A 59 4.57 -5.19 17.53
C HIS A 59 5.04 -6.64 17.66
N ASP A 60 4.19 -7.61 17.29
CA ASP A 60 4.54 -9.03 17.32
C ASP A 60 5.73 -9.30 16.41
N ALA A 61 5.72 -8.78 15.17
CA ALA A 61 6.84 -8.96 14.26
C ALA A 61 8.14 -8.32 14.77
N MET A 62 8.06 -7.18 15.48
CA MET A 62 9.22 -6.54 16.11
C MET A 62 9.78 -7.41 17.23
N LEU A 63 8.91 -7.92 18.11
CA LEU A 63 9.28 -8.80 19.23
C LEU A 63 9.86 -10.12 18.76
N GLU A 64 9.18 -10.80 17.86
CA GLU A 64 9.63 -12.06 17.28
C GLU A 64 11.01 -11.89 16.62
N THR A 65 11.24 -10.78 15.90
CA THR A 65 12.56 -10.47 15.33
C THR A 65 13.62 -10.17 16.41
N ALA A 66 13.24 -9.51 17.51
CA ALA A 66 14.14 -9.25 18.63
C ALA A 66 14.50 -10.54 19.37
N PHE A 67 13.55 -11.46 19.54
CA PHE A 67 13.75 -12.76 20.15
C PHE A 67 14.60 -13.69 19.31
N ASP A 68 14.44 -13.69 17.98
CA ASP A 68 15.35 -14.40 17.07
C ASP A 68 16.81 -13.95 17.30
N ARG A 69 17.04 -12.64 17.49
CA ARG A 69 18.39 -12.10 17.76
C ARG A 69 18.89 -12.48 19.15
N ALA A 70 18.02 -12.44 20.16
CA ALA A 70 18.38 -12.84 21.52
C ALA A 70 18.74 -14.34 21.58
N GLU A 71 17.99 -15.22 20.90
CA GLU A 71 18.30 -16.65 20.82
C GLU A 71 19.64 -16.89 20.10
N LEU A 72 19.86 -16.20 18.98
CA LEU A 72 21.11 -16.28 18.22
C LEU A 72 22.31 -15.82 19.05
N GLU A 73 22.19 -14.71 19.78
CA GLU A 73 23.27 -14.19 20.61
C GLU A 73 23.54 -15.10 21.81
N ALA A 74 22.49 -15.60 22.46
CA ALA A 74 22.63 -16.43 23.66
C ALA A 74 23.11 -17.86 23.36
N THR A 75 22.75 -18.41 22.19
CA THR A 75 22.95 -19.85 21.90
C THR A 75 23.79 -20.13 20.65
N GLY A 76 24.07 -19.11 19.83
CA GLY A 76 24.75 -19.25 18.55
C GLY A 76 23.91 -19.93 17.46
N ARG A 77 22.65 -20.29 17.75
CA ARG A 77 21.75 -20.99 16.81
C ARG A 77 20.32 -20.46 16.93
N LEU A 78 19.53 -20.67 15.89
CA LEU A 78 18.12 -20.29 15.84
C LEU A 78 17.30 -21.53 15.55
N HIS A 79 16.44 -21.96 16.47
CA HIS A 79 15.66 -23.18 16.27
C HIS A 79 14.56 -23.00 15.21
N ARG A 80 13.90 -21.84 15.20
CA ARG A 80 12.86 -21.50 14.22
C ARG A 80 12.87 -20.01 13.93
N ALA A 81 13.20 -19.65 12.69
CA ALA A 81 13.13 -18.26 12.26
C ALA A 81 11.70 -17.73 12.22
N THR A 82 11.54 -16.52 12.72
CA THR A 82 10.32 -15.75 12.68
C THR A 82 9.85 -15.51 11.25
N ARG A 83 8.55 -15.73 11.01
CA ARG A 83 7.92 -15.49 9.71
C ARG A 83 7.09 -14.22 9.74
N ILE A 84 7.75 -13.10 9.45
CA ILE A 84 7.08 -11.81 9.33
C ILE A 84 5.92 -11.91 8.31
N PRO A 85 4.68 -11.53 8.69
CA PRO A 85 3.52 -11.54 7.80
C PRO A 85 3.77 -10.76 6.50
N ARG A 86 3.24 -11.27 5.38
CA ARG A 86 3.49 -10.69 4.05
C ARG A 86 3.00 -9.24 3.94
N TRP A 87 1.84 -8.93 4.53
CA TRP A 87 1.29 -7.57 4.50
C TRP A 87 2.19 -6.57 5.25
N LEU A 88 2.80 -6.98 6.37
CA LEU A 88 3.70 -6.13 7.15
C LEU A 88 5.03 -5.89 6.41
N ARG A 89 5.53 -6.89 5.67
CA ARG A 89 6.68 -6.70 4.76
C ARG A 89 6.40 -5.68 3.67
N ILE A 90 5.17 -5.69 3.12
CA ILE A 90 4.74 -4.72 2.11
C ILE A 90 4.61 -3.33 2.74
N ALA A 91 3.93 -3.20 3.89
CA ALA A 91 3.75 -1.95 4.61
C ALA A 91 5.11 -1.31 4.98
N ASN A 92 6.05 -2.09 5.53
CA ASN A 92 7.40 -1.64 5.81
C ASN A 92 8.14 -1.17 4.55
N GLY A 93 7.97 -1.90 3.42
CA GLY A 93 8.52 -1.50 2.13
C GLY A 93 7.99 -0.14 1.64
N ILE A 94 6.69 0.13 1.81
CA ILE A 94 6.04 1.40 1.47
C ILE A 94 6.55 2.53 2.35
N VAL A 95 6.58 2.34 3.68
CA VAL A 95 7.06 3.34 4.64
C VAL A 95 8.51 3.73 4.35
N VAL A 96 9.38 2.74 4.10
CA VAL A 96 10.78 2.99 3.74
C VAL A 96 10.91 3.70 2.38
N ALA A 97 10.08 3.35 1.40
CA ALA A 97 10.09 4.01 0.10
C ALA A 97 9.64 5.48 0.21
N LEU A 98 8.59 5.76 0.98
CA LEU A 98 8.11 7.11 1.28
C LEU A 98 9.16 7.93 2.04
N GLY A 99 9.75 7.37 3.10
CA GLY A 99 10.79 8.04 3.88
C GLY A 99 12.01 8.41 3.03
N ARG A 100 12.40 7.56 2.08
CA ARG A 100 13.48 7.87 1.11
C ARG A 100 13.05 8.91 0.08
N ALA A 101 11.83 8.83 -0.44
CA ALA A 101 11.31 9.81 -1.39
C ALA A 101 11.23 11.22 -0.76
N LEU A 102 10.93 11.28 0.54
CA LEU A 102 10.88 12.51 1.34
C LEU A 102 12.26 12.92 1.91
N GLY A 103 13.34 12.21 1.59
CA GLY A 103 14.69 12.53 2.09
C GLY A 103 14.91 12.31 3.59
N LYS A 104 13.96 11.66 4.29
CA LYS A 104 13.99 11.43 5.75
C LYS A 104 14.81 10.21 6.16
N LEU A 105 15.17 9.32 5.22
CA LEU A 105 15.95 8.11 5.50
C LEU A 105 17.26 8.13 4.72
N PRO A 106 18.38 7.70 5.33
CA PRO A 106 19.65 7.60 4.63
C PRO A 106 19.57 6.59 3.46
N PRO A 107 20.39 6.77 2.42
CA PRO A 107 20.55 5.77 1.37
C PRO A 107 20.92 4.42 2.00
N SER A 108 20.39 3.33 1.45
CA SER A 108 20.69 1.99 1.99
C SER A 108 22.22 1.78 1.99
N ALA A 109 22.82 1.65 3.16
CA ALA A 109 24.16 1.07 3.29
C ALA A 109 24.04 -0.39 2.83
N GLY A 110 24.48 -0.65 1.60
CA GLY A 110 24.25 -1.94 0.96
C GLY A 110 24.99 -3.07 1.69
N ARG A 111 24.29 -4.14 2.04
CA ARG A 111 24.88 -5.47 1.90
C ARG A 111 24.88 -5.79 0.40
N PRO A 112 25.97 -6.31 -0.18
CA PRO A 112 25.94 -6.80 -1.55
C PRO A 112 25.01 -8.02 -1.58
N THR A 113 23.81 -7.80 -2.08
CA THR A 113 22.91 -8.88 -2.47
C THR A 113 22.69 -8.70 -3.96
N ASP A 114 22.98 -9.73 -4.76
CA ASP A 114 22.67 -9.81 -6.21
C ASP A 114 21.16 -9.75 -6.52
N ARG A 115 20.33 -9.46 -5.52
CA ARG A 115 18.90 -9.30 -5.65
C ARG A 115 18.62 -7.84 -5.95
N PRO A 116 17.94 -7.52 -7.07
CA PRO A 116 17.60 -6.14 -7.37
C PRO A 116 16.75 -5.57 -6.22
N PRO A 117 16.90 -4.27 -5.89
CA PRO A 117 16.27 -3.67 -4.71
C PRO A 117 14.76 -3.91 -4.70
N LEU A 118 14.13 -4.02 -3.51
CA LEU A 118 12.72 -4.40 -3.33
C LEU A 118 11.75 -3.57 -4.19
N GLY A 119 12.07 -2.29 -4.41
CA GLY A 119 11.34 -1.43 -5.36
C GLY A 119 11.24 -2.08 -6.74
N TYR A 120 12.34 -2.60 -7.28
CA TYR A 120 12.45 -3.25 -8.60
C TYR A 120 11.45 -4.40 -8.82
N ARG A 121 11.07 -5.12 -7.75
CA ARG A 121 10.11 -6.23 -7.81
C ARG A 121 8.65 -5.78 -7.83
N MET A 122 8.34 -4.62 -7.24
CA MET A 122 6.99 -4.05 -7.23
C MET A 122 6.66 -3.31 -8.54
N PHE A 123 7.66 -2.85 -9.30
CA PHE A 123 7.46 -2.18 -10.61
C PHE A 123 7.00 -3.11 -11.73
N ARG A 124 7.36 -4.41 -11.69
CA ARG A 124 6.99 -5.36 -12.76
C ARG A 124 5.48 -5.63 -12.84
N PRO A 125 4.78 -5.96 -11.75
CA PRO A 125 3.34 -6.20 -11.83
C PRO A 125 2.57 -4.93 -12.18
N ALA A 126 2.99 -3.75 -11.71
CA ALA A 126 2.29 -2.49 -11.98
C ALA A 126 2.11 -2.20 -13.49
N ARG A 127 3.11 -2.57 -14.31
CA ARG A 127 3.07 -2.41 -15.78
C ARG A 127 2.01 -3.25 -16.48
N ILE A 128 1.51 -4.29 -15.81
CA ILE A 128 0.48 -5.19 -16.33
C ILE A 128 -0.84 -4.91 -15.62
N VAL A 129 -0.82 -4.87 -14.29
CA VAL A 129 -2.00 -4.73 -13.44
C VAL A 129 -2.71 -3.40 -13.67
N VAL A 130 -1.98 -2.28 -13.73
CA VAL A 130 -2.61 -0.96 -13.89
C VAL A 130 -3.32 -0.81 -15.24
N PRO A 131 -2.68 -1.06 -16.40
CA PRO A 131 -3.40 -0.95 -17.66
C PRO A 131 -4.48 -2.02 -17.82
N ALA A 132 -4.32 -3.23 -17.26
CA ALA A 132 -5.38 -4.24 -17.26
C ALA A 132 -6.60 -3.80 -16.44
N ALA A 133 -6.39 -3.21 -15.27
CA ALA A 133 -7.47 -2.70 -14.43
C ALA A 133 -8.19 -1.51 -15.10
N LEU A 134 -7.45 -0.58 -15.70
CA LEU A 134 -8.04 0.51 -16.50
C LEU A 134 -8.83 -0.05 -17.70
N GLY A 135 -8.29 -1.06 -18.40
CA GLY A 135 -8.99 -1.75 -19.48
C GLY A 135 -10.29 -2.42 -19.02
N ALA A 136 -10.29 -3.06 -17.85
CA ALA A 136 -11.49 -3.63 -17.25
C ALA A 136 -12.53 -2.55 -16.91
N VAL A 137 -12.12 -1.42 -16.35
CA VAL A 137 -13.01 -0.28 -16.10
C VAL A 137 -13.59 0.28 -17.41
N ALA A 138 -12.78 0.41 -18.46
CA ALA A 138 -13.26 0.83 -19.78
C ALA A 138 -14.29 -0.14 -20.35
N ALA A 139 -14.07 -1.45 -20.20
CA ALA A 139 -15.01 -2.49 -20.63
C ALA A 139 -16.34 -2.45 -19.86
N ILE A 140 -16.29 -2.18 -18.55
CA ILE A 140 -17.50 -1.98 -17.73
C ILE A 140 -18.32 -0.78 -18.27
N HIS A 141 -17.67 0.34 -18.60
CA HIS A 141 -18.37 1.50 -19.18
C HIS A 141 -18.96 1.18 -20.56
N ALA A 142 -18.22 0.48 -21.42
CA ALA A 142 -18.74 0.03 -22.70
C ALA A 142 -19.97 -0.89 -22.52
N ALA A 143 -19.93 -1.80 -21.55
CA ALA A 143 -21.06 -2.67 -21.24
C ALA A 143 -22.28 -1.87 -20.74
N TRP A 144 -22.09 -0.81 -19.96
CA TRP A 144 -23.17 0.11 -19.59
C TRP A 144 -23.75 0.84 -20.81
N ALA A 145 -22.91 1.29 -21.74
CA ALA A 145 -23.38 1.89 -22.98
C ALA A 145 -24.21 0.89 -23.82
N LEU A 146 -23.86 -0.39 -23.76
CA LEU A 146 -24.57 -1.49 -24.43
C LEU A 146 -25.85 -1.96 -23.70
N GLY A 147 -26.25 -1.31 -22.59
CA GLY A 147 -27.48 -1.65 -21.88
C GLY A 147 -27.30 -2.56 -20.66
N TRP A 148 -26.07 -2.94 -20.27
CA TRP A 148 -25.88 -3.68 -19.02
C TRP A 148 -26.16 -2.78 -17.81
N ARG A 149 -26.98 -3.23 -16.86
CA ARG A 149 -27.42 -2.44 -15.69
C ARG A 149 -26.92 -3.00 -14.37
N TRP A 150 -25.68 -3.46 -14.33
CA TRP A 150 -25.04 -3.83 -13.08
C TRP A 150 -24.14 -2.69 -12.59
N PRO A 151 -24.14 -2.34 -11.29
CA PRO A 151 -24.95 -2.90 -10.20
C PRO A 151 -26.37 -2.34 -10.16
N GLY A 152 -27.35 -3.12 -9.68
CA GLY A 152 -28.71 -2.65 -9.36
C GLY A 152 -29.84 -3.12 -10.29
N GLY A 153 -29.52 -3.54 -11.50
CA GLY A 153 -30.47 -4.15 -12.46
C GLY A 153 -31.32 -3.14 -13.25
N THR A 154 -31.37 -1.87 -12.85
CA THR A 154 -32.11 -0.79 -13.53
C THR A 154 -31.25 0.46 -13.69
N ASP A 155 -31.67 1.38 -14.56
CA ASP A 155 -30.97 2.64 -14.85
C ASP A 155 -30.92 3.53 -13.59
N GLU A 156 -31.99 3.56 -12.80
CA GLU A 156 -32.07 4.32 -11.54
C GLU A 156 -31.11 3.76 -10.50
N ALA A 157 -31.12 2.43 -10.31
CA ALA A 157 -30.26 1.77 -9.33
C ALA A 157 -28.78 1.86 -9.71
N LEU A 158 -28.48 1.84 -11.02
CA LEU A 158 -27.13 2.05 -11.55
C LEU A 158 -26.70 3.51 -11.35
N ALA A 159 -27.54 4.48 -11.69
CA ALA A 159 -27.24 5.90 -11.54
C ALA A 159 -27.02 6.28 -10.07
N GLU A 160 -27.85 5.78 -9.16
CA GLU A 160 -27.69 5.96 -7.71
C GLU A 160 -26.33 5.46 -7.20
N ARG A 161 -25.79 4.38 -7.78
CA ARG A 161 -24.55 3.73 -7.32
C ARG A 161 -23.29 4.26 -8.00
N VAL A 162 -23.40 4.84 -9.19
CA VAL A 162 -22.25 5.18 -10.03
C VAL A 162 -22.17 6.67 -10.35
N VAL A 163 -23.30 7.38 -10.34
CA VAL A 163 -23.38 8.80 -10.72
C VAL A 163 -23.65 9.67 -9.50
N GLY A 164 -24.60 9.29 -8.65
CA GLY A 164 -24.96 10.04 -7.45
C GLY A 164 -26.43 9.90 -7.06
N ALA A 165 -26.76 10.35 -5.84
CA ALA A 165 -28.13 10.33 -5.34
C ALA A 165 -29.05 11.22 -6.21
N GLY A 166 -30.17 10.66 -6.67
CA GLY A 166 -31.14 11.39 -7.50
C GLY A 166 -30.64 11.75 -8.90
N ALA A 167 -29.49 11.22 -9.31
CA ALA A 167 -28.99 11.43 -10.66
C ALA A 167 -29.71 10.53 -11.67
N GLU A 168 -29.95 11.06 -12.87
CA GLU A 168 -30.36 10.26 -14.01
C GLU A 168 -29.15 9.58 -14.65
N PHE A 169 -29.38 8.41 -15.26
CA PHE A 169 -28.31 7.72 -15.96
C PHE A 169 -27.87 8.52 -17.21
N PRO A 170 -26.56 8.72 -17.46
CA PRO A 170 -26.11 9.57 -18.55
C PRO A 170 -26.51 9.02 -19.92
N PRO A 171 -26.73 9.89 -20.92
CA PRO A 171 -26.98 9.46 -22.30
C PRO A 171 -25.80 8.65 -22.85
N GLU A 172 -26.12 7.68 -23.71
CA GLU A 172 -25.18 6.68 -24.25
C GLU A 172 -23.86 7.28 -24.80
N PRO A 173 -23.86 8.39 -25.57
CA PRO A 173 -22.62 8.96 -26.09
C PRO A 173 -21.63 9.41 -25.01
N LEU A 174 -22.12 9.86 -23.84
CA LEU A 174 -21.26 10.25 -22.73
C LEU A 174 -20.61 9.02 -22.06
N VAL A 175 -21.37 7.92 -21.94
CA VAL A 175 -20.84 6.67 -21.39
C VAL A 175 -19.76 6.09 -22.31
N TRP A 176 -19.97 6.15 -23.64
CA TRP A 176 -18.95 5.79 -24.62
C TRP A 176 -17.72 6.71 -24.56
N ALA A 177 -17.90 8.02 -24.35
CA ALA A 177 -16.79 8.95 -24.19
C ALA A 177 -15.91 8.59 -22.98
N VAL A 178 -16.52 8.21 -21.85
CA VAL A 178 -15.77 7.73 -20.68
C VAL A 178 -15.06 6.41 -20.98
N ALA A 179 -15.73 5.45 -21.61
CA ALA A 179 -15.11 4.18 -22.01
C ALA A 179 -13.87 4.41 -22.90
N ALA A 180 -13.98 5.28 -23.91
CA ALA A 180 -12.88 5.63 -24.80
C ALA A 180 -11.74 6.35 -24.06
N GLY A 181 -12.06 7.31 -23.19
CA GLY A 181 -11.07 8.03 -22.39
C GLY A 181 -10.27 7.11 -21.46
N VAL A 182 -10.95 6.22 -20.75
CA VAL A 182 -10.31 5.24 -19.86
C VAL A 182 -9.52 4.21 -20.68
N GLY A 183 -10.02 3.77 -21.84
CA GLY A 183 -9.31 2.88 -22.76
C GLY A 183 -8.03 3.51 -23.33
N ALA A 184 -8.07 4.80 -23.65
CA ALA A 184 -6.89 5.55 -24.05
C ALA A 184 -5.87 5.64 -22.91
N ALA A 185 -6.32 5.91 -21.67
CA ALA A 185 -5.47 5.90 -20.49
C ALA A 185 -4.79 4.53 -20.28
N ALA A 186 -5.54 3.43 -20.41
CA ALA A 186 -4.99 2.07 -20.35
C ALA A 186 -3.89 1.86 -21.39
N THR A 187 -4.13 2.29 -22.63
CA THR A 187 -3.20 2.17 -23.75
C THR A 187 -1.92 2.97 -23.51
N VAL A 188 -2.04 4.21 -23.03
CA VAL A 188 -0.88 5.07 -22.69
C VAL A 188 -0.03 4.42 -21.59
N VAL A 189 -0.65 3.97 -20.50
CA VAL A 189 0.07 3.34 -19.38
C VAL A 189 0.73 2.02 -19.82
N ALA A 190 0.05 1.22 -20.64
CA ALA A 190 0.62 0.00 -21.22
C ALA A 190 1.82 0.30 -22.13
N ALA A 191 1.71 1.30 -22.99
CA ALA A 191 2.77 1.75 -23.89
C ALA A 191 4.03 2.18 -23.13
N VAL A 192 3.88 3.01 -22.10
CA VAL A 192 4.99 3.40 -21.22
C VAL A 192 5.56 2.20 -20.47
N GLY A 193 4.70 1.31 -19.96
CA GLY A 193 5.11 0.08 -19.26
C GLY A 193 5.91 -0.89 -20.14
N ALA A 194 5.59 -0.94 -21.43
CA ALA A 194 6.30 -1.71 -22.45
C ALA A 194 7.62 -1.06 -22.90
N GLY A 195 7.94 0.14 -22.40
CA GLY A 195 9.20 0.84 -22.68
C GLY A 195 9.20 1.66 -23.97
N ARG A 196 8.01 1.97 -24.52
CA ARG A 196 7.89 2.90 -25.65
C ARG A 196 8.36 4.31 -25.25
N ARG A 197 9.01 5.04 -26.17
CA ARG A 197 9.82 6.24 -25.88
C ARG A 197 9.34 7.52 -26.57
N GLU A 198 8.14 7.52 -27.11
CA GLU A 198 7.54 8.68 -27.75
C GLU A 198 7.43 9.82 -26.74
N ARG A 199 7.87 11.01 -27.14
CA ARG A 199 8.05 12.19 -26.27
C ARG A 199 6.82 12.58 -25.44
N PHE A 200 5.61 12.29 -25.93
CA PHE A 200 4.35 12.66 -25.27
C PHE A 200 3.86 11.61 -24.26
N LEU A 201 4.29 10.35 -24.37
CA LEU A 201 3.74 9.25 -23.56
C LEU A 201 4.02 9.41 -22.05
N PRO A 202 5.22 9.82 -21.59
CA PRO A 202 5.45 10.04 -20.17
C PRO A 202 4.56 11.15 -19.60
N ALA A 203 4.40 12.26 -20.34
CA ALA A 203 3.53 13.35 -19.93
C ALA A 203 2.06 12.91 -19.86
N ALA A 204 1.59 12.15 -20.85
CA ALA A 204 0.25 11.58 -20.84
C ALA A 204 0.03 10.59 -19.67
N ALA A 205 1.01 9.74 -19.35
CA ALA A 205 0.92 8.84 -18.21
C ALA A 205 0.92 9.58 -16.86
N TRP A 206 1.69 10.66 -16.73
CA TRP A 206 1.63 11.55 -15.57
C TRP A 206 0.30 12.30 -15.47
N CYS A 207 -0.29 12.70 -16.59
CA CYS A 207 -1.62 13.29 -16.64
C CYS A 207 -2.68 12.31 -16.12
N VAL A 208 -2.67 11.06 -16.60
CA VAL A 208 -3.56 9.99 -16.10
C VAL A 208 -3.38 9.79 -14.59
N ALA A 209 -2.13 9.70 -14.12
CA ALA A 209 -1.83 9.55 -12.71
C ALA A 209 -2.39 10.71 -11.87
N GLY A 210 -2.13 11.94 -12.31
CA GLY A 210 -2.59 13.16 -11.64
C GLY A 210 -4.12 13.25 -11.58
N LEU A 211 -4.81 12.97 -12.69
CA LEU A 211 -6.28 13.04 -12.76
C LEU A 211 -6.93 12.03 -11.81
N LEU A 212 -6.44 10.79 -11.78
CA LEU A 212 -6.99 9.74 -10.92
C LEU A 212 -6.74 10.01 -9.43
N ILE A 213 -5.53 10.47 -9.08
CA ILE A 213 -5.20 10.86 -7.70
C ILE A 213 -6.06 12.06 -7.29
N ALA A 214 -6.15 13.09 -8.13
CA ALA A 214 -6.95 14.27 -7.85
C ALA A 214 -8.43 13.90 -7.66
N ARG A 215 -9.01 13.07 -8.54
CA ARG A 215 -10.40 12.60 -8.38
C ARG A 215 -10.58 11.94 -7.02
N GLY A 216 -9.79 10.91 -6.69
CA GLY A 216 -10.01 10.16 -5.46
C GLY A 216 -9.70 10.97 -4.19
N ALA A 217 -8.69 11.83 -4.22
CA ALA A 217 -8.31 12.63 -3.07
C ALA A 217 -9.27 13.79 -2.81
N LEU A 218 -9.89 14.37 -3.85
CA LEU A 218 -10.89 15.43 -3.71
C LEU A 218 -12.26 14.88 -3.31
N SER A 219 -12.65 13.70 -3.78
CA SER A 219 -13.95 13.10 -3.46
C SER A 219 -14.09 12.75 -1.97
N ILE A 220 -13.05 12.22 -1.32
CA ILE A 220 -13.08 11.86 0.11
C ILE A 220 -13.55 13.01 1.02
N PRO A 221 -12.93 14.21 1.03
CA PRO A 221 -13.40 15.30 1.87
C PRO A 221 -14.78 15.83 1.44
N ILE A 222 -15.10 15.83 0.15
CA ILE A 222 -16.42 16.24 -0.35
C ILE A 222 -17.51 15.33 0.24
N ASP A 223 -17.35 14.02 0.13
CA ASP A 223 -18.33 13.04 0.64
C ASP A 223 -18.49 13.13 2.17
N LEU A 224 -17.39 13.34 2.89
CA LEU A 224 -17.42 13.53 4.35
C LEU A 224 -18.12 14.82 4.77
N ILE A 225 -17.99 15.90 4.00
CA ILE A 225 -18.66 17.18 4.27
C ILE A 225 -20.13 17.13 3.87
N SER A 226 -20.44 16.52 2.72
CA SER A 226 -21.79 16.40 2.18
C SER A 226 -22.65 15.34 2.88
N GLY A 227 -22.03 14.45 3.66
CA GLY A 227 -22.69 13.36 4.38
C GLY A 227 -22.71 12.06 3.59
N LEU A 228 -22.74 10.94 4.31
CA LEU A 228 -22.71 9.57 3.75
C LEU A 228 -24.10 8.93 3.64
N ASP A 229 -25.14 9.74 3.53
CA ASP A 229 -26.53 9.29 3.52
C ASP A 229 -26.91 8.59 2.20
N SER A 230 -26.14 8.84 1.13
CA SER A 230 -26.37 8.21 -0.18
C SER A 230 -25.53 6.95 -0.39
N THR A 231 -26.11 6.00 -1.13
CA THR A 231 -25.40 4.79 -1.58
C THR A 231 -24.13 5.14 -2.37
N TYR A 232 -24.17 6.17 -3.21
CA TYR A 232 -23.00 6.65 -3.95
C TYR A 232 -21.87 7.09 -3.01
N ALA A 233 -22.13 7.97 -2.04
CA ALA A 233 -21.09 8.50 -1.15
C ALA A 233 -20.43 7.39 -0.32
N GLN A 234 -21.21 6.39 0.10
CA GLN A 234 -20.68 5.21 0.79
C GLN A 234 -19.76 4.39 -0.13
N LEU A 235 -20.17 4.16 -1.38
CA LEU A 235 -19.37 3.42 -2.36
C LEU A 235 -18.15 4.20 -2.84
N ASP A 236 -18.24 5.52 -2.97
CA ASP A 236 -17.13 6.36 -3.40
C ASP A 236 -16.02 6.33 -2.34
N LEU A 237 -16.39 6.57 -1.07
CA LEU A 237 -15.45 6.51 0.04
C LEU A 237 -14.85 5.11 0.24
N ALA A 238 -15.67 4.05 0.17
CA ALA A 238 -15.23 2.69 0.45
C ALA A 238 -14.46 2.03 -0.72
N LEU A 239 -14.79 2.38 -1.97
CA LEU A 239 -14.31 1.68 -3.16
C LEU A 239 -13.74 2.62 -4.23
N TYR A 240 -14.51 3.60 -4.72
CA TYR A 240 -14.12 4.32 -5.93
C TYR A 240 -12.92 5.25 -5.72
N SER A 241 -12.93 6.06 -4.65
CA SER A 241 -11.82 6.95 -4.30
C SER A 241 -10.53 6.20 -3.99
N PRO A 242 -10.54 5.15 -3.13
CA PRO A 242 -9.37 4.30 -2.94
C PRO A 242 -8.84 3.67 -4.23
N LEU A 243 -9.72 3.18 -5.10
CA LEU A 243 -9.35 2.58 -6.38
C LEU A 243 -8.68 3.61 -7.31
N CYS A 244 -9.24 4.81 -7.42
CA CYS A 244 -8.66 5.88 -8.23
C CYS A 244 -7.27 6.29 -7.73
N ILE A 245 -7.09 6.45 -6.41
CA ILE A 245 -5.78 6.75 -5.82
C ILE A 245 -4.79 5.62 -6.10
N ALA A 246 -5.19 4.36 -5.90
CA ALA A 246 -4.33 3.20 -6.13
C ALA A 246 -3.89 3.07 -7.60
N LEU A 247 -4.83 3.23 -8.55
CA LEU A 247 -4.53 3.22 -9.98
C LEU A 247 -3.66 4.40 -10.41
N GLY A 248 -3.91 5.59 -9.86
CA GLY A 248 -3.12 6.79 -10.15
C GLY A 248 -1.68 6.68 -9.63
N LEU A 249 -1.48 6.18 -8.40
CA LEU A 249 -0.15 5.88 -7.86
C LEU A 249 0.55 4.80 -8.70
N GLY A 250 -0.17 3.76 -9.11
CA GLY A 250 0.34 2.72 -10.01
C GLY A 250 0.78 3.29 -11.37
N ALA A 251 -0.01 4.19 -11.95
CA ALA A 251 0.33 4.88 -13.19
C ALA A 251 1.57 5.77 -13.03
N ALA A 252 1.71 6.50 -11.92
CA ALA A 252 2.91 7.28 -11.61
C ALA A 252 4.17 6.40 -11.48
N VAL A 253 4.03 5.22 -10.86
CA VAL A 253 5.09 4.22 -10.74
C VAL A 253 5.53 3.72 -12.12
N VAL A 254 4.58 3.49 -13.05
CA VAL A 254 4.87 3.11 -14.44
C VAL A 254 5.53 4.28 -15.19
N ALA A 255 4.99 5.49 -15.08
CA ALA A 255 5.46 6.71 -15.75
C ALA A 255 6.90 7.07 -15.38
N ARG A 256 7.30 6.83 -14.13
CA ARG A 256 8.65 7.10 -13.64
C ARG A 256 9.72 6.24 -14.32
N GLY A 257 9.37 5.01 -14.74
CA GLY A 257 10.28 4.06 -15.37
C GLY A 257 11.49 3.66 -14.50
N PRO A 258 12.34 2.74 -14.97
CA PRO A 258 13.65 2.49 -14.35
C PRO A 258 14.57 3.68 -14.69
N ARG A 259 15.13 4.33 -13.68
CA ARG A 259 16.21 5.31 -13.91
C ARG A 259 17.44 4.55 -14.44
N PRO A 260 18.04 4.98 -15.56
CA PRO A 260 19.32 4.43 -15.98
C PRO A 260 20.34 4.68 -14.86
N SER A 261 20.97 3.62 -14.37
CA SER A 261 22.02 3.73 -13.35
C SER A 261 23.26 4.33 -14.01
N HIS A 262 23.50 5.62 -13.80
CA HIS A 262 24.64 6.38 -14.33
C HIS A 262 26.01 5.76 -13.94
N LYS A 263 26.06 4.88 -12.93
CA LYS A 263 27.29 4.19 -12.49
C LYS A 263 27.80 3.10 -13.44
N ARG A 264 26.94 2.49 -14.26
CA ARG A 264 27.35 1.33 -15.09
C ARG A 264 28.02 1.73 -16.42
N GLN A 265 27.86 2.98 -16.87
CA GLN A 265 28.51 3.48 -18.08
C GLN A 265 29.93 3.99 -17.80
N SER A 266 30.17 4.62 -16.66
CA SER A 266 31.52 5.09 -16.29
C SER A 266 32.48 3.95 -15.96
N GLU A 267 31.99 2.86 -15.34
CA GLU A 267 32.82 1.68 -15.04
C GLU A 267 33.22 0.89 -16.30
N TRP A 268 32.41 0.93 -17.37
CA TRP A 268 32.74 0.26 -18.62
C TRP A 268 33.74 1.08 -19.45
N SER A 269 33.56 2.41 -19.52
CA SER A 269 34.52 3.30 -20.21
C SER A 269 35.90 3.36 -19.54
N ALA A 270 35.98 3.14 -18.22
CA ALA A 270 37.25 3.10 -17.50
C ALA A 270 37.96 1.73 -17.58
N ALA A 271 37.26 0.66 -17.97
CA ALA A 271 37.83 -0.68 -18.14
C ALA A 271 38.28 -0.96 -19.59
N THR A 272 37.95 -0.06 -20.52
CA THR A 272 38.28 -0.18 -21.95
C THR A 272 39.26 0.91 -22.46
N ASN A 273 39.86 1.69 -21.54
CA ASN A 273 40.96 2.61 -21.79
C ASN A 273 42.16 2.22 -20.91
#